data_AF-A0A7V0R331-F1
#
_entry.id   AF-A0A7V0R331-F1
#
_cell.length_a   1.000
_cell.length_b   1.000
_cell.length_c   1.000
_cell.angle_alpha   90.00
_cell.angle_beta   90.00
_cell.angle_gamma   90.00
#
_symmetry.space_group_name_H-M   'P 1'
#
loop_
_entity.id
_entity.type
_entity.pdbx_description
1 polymer ?
#
loop_
_entity_poly.entity_id
_entity_poly.type
_entity_poly.pdbx_seq_one_letter_code
_entity_poly.pdbx_strand_id
1 'polypeptide(L)'
;MTEKKIKSANEAAEKIIEWGEAHDMVTCFERAEKLKPCPIGASGACCKACHMGPCRLVGKNAEEAARGVCGATLATVAARNLLRMIAAGSAAHSDHARGMAYTLLAVANGEAKDFRITDVKKLYRVAGYLDIEFEGREVNDVARDVATRLIEDFGRQGTGHVNFLSRAPEKTQKRWEKWGIKPRGVDREIVEAMHRTCIGVDHDPDHILLHGLRTALTDGWGGSMISTDITDILFGTPAPVKAEASFGIFEENMVNLVVHGHEPLLAEMIVAAVSESGMVEYAKSKGAGGINLGGMCCTANEVLMRHGIPTAGGFTNQELGIMTGLVDAITVDVQCIMPAIVELSKKFHTKVITTSEKAMIPGAIHMEFDEERAMEMARDVVRLACDNFPNRTTGGSHITDKFPVIGGFSHEYIEYMQGGSWRASFRPLNDAIMAGRIRGVVGLAGCDNP
;
A
#
# COMPACT_ATOMS: atom_id res chain seq x y z
N MET A 1 18.17 12.67 -36.64
CA MET A 1 18.24 12.04 -35.32
C MET A 1 16.82 12.04 -34.78
N THR A 2 16.19 10.88 -34.64
CA THR A 2 14.92 10.76 -33.92
C THR A 2 15.17 11.19 -32.47
N GLU A 3 14.39 12.13 -31.95
CA GLU A 3 14.46 12.53 -30.54
C GLU A 3 14.36 11.28 -29.67
N LYS A 4 15.31 11.14 -28.74
CA LYS A 4 15.31 10.04 -27.78
C LYS A 4 14.06 10.17 -26.91
N LYS A 5 13.26 9.12 -26.85
CA LYS A 5 12.07 9.10 -26.00
C LYS A 5 12.52 8.87 -24.56
N ILE A 6 12.26 9.85 -23.71
CA ILE A 6 12.53 9.77 -22.27
C ILE A 6 11.41 8.95 -21.61
N LYS A 7 11.78 7.95 -20.80
CA LYS A 7 10.84 7.02 -20.14
C LYS A 7 10.51 7.42 -18.71
N SER A 8 11.43 8.12 -18.04
CA SER A 8 11.23 8.65 -16.70
C SER A 8 11.69 10.11 -16.60
N ALA A 9 10.89 10.94 -15.95
CA ALA A 9 11.31 12.30 -15.60
C ALA A 9 12.39 12.32 -14.50
N ASN A 10 12.60 11.18 -13.81
CA ASN A 10 13.68 11.03 -12.85
C ASN A 10 14.97 10.62 -13.57
N GLU A 11 15.98 11.48 -13.55
CA GLU A 11 17.25 11.26 -14.26
C GLU A 11 18.00 10.00 -13.80
N ALA A 12 17.93 9.64 -12.51
CA ALA A 12 18.56 8.43 -12.00
C ALA A 12 17.86 7.17 -12.50
N ALA A 13 16.52 7.19 -12.54
CA ALA A 13 15.74 6.10 -13.14
C ALA A 13 16.04 5.97 -14.63
N GLU A 14 16.06 7.09 -15.37
CA GLU A 14 16.34 7.10 -16.81
C GLU A 14 17.73 6.53 -17.11
N LYS A 15 18.76 6.89 -16.34
CA LYS A 15 20.10 6.30 -16.48
C LYS A 15 20.10 4.77 -16.35
N ILE A 16 19.36 4.22 -15.38
CA ILE A 16 19.25 2.77 -15.19
C ILE A 16 18.46 2.12 -16.34
N ILE A 17 17.41 2.77 -16.83
CA ILE A 17 16.62 2.31 -17.98
C ILE A 17 17.51 2.22 -19.22
N GLU A 18 18.25 3.28 -19.54
CA GLU A 18 19.17 3.33 -20.69
C GLU A 18 20.25 2.26 -20.61
N TRP A 19 20.83 2.07 -19.41
CA TRP A 19 21.79 0.99 -19.18
C TRP A 19 21.13 -0.38 -19.40
N GLY A 20 19.91 -0.58 -18.93
CA GLY A 20 19.14 -1.79 -19.13
C GLY A 20 18.90 -2.11 -20.60
N GLU A 21 18.52 -1.12 -21.39
CA GLU A 21 18.33 -1.26 -22.84
C GLU A 21 19.62 -1.70 -23.53
N ALA A 22 20.76 -1.11 -23.15
CA ALA A 22 22.08 -1.47 -23.69
C ALA A 22 22.53 -2.90 -23.32
N HIS A 23 21.89 -3.54 -22.34
CA HIS A 23 22.18 -4.89 -21.87
C HIS A 23 21.02 -5.87 -22.08
N ASP A 24 20.10 -5.56 -23.01
CA ASP A 24 18.93 -6.40 -23.34
C ASP A 24 18.08 -6.79 -22.12
N MET A 25 17.97 -5.86 -21.15
CA MET A 25 17.05 -5.97 -20.03
C MET A 25 15.66 -5.52 -20.46
N VAL A 26 14.63 -6.14 -19.89
CA VAL A 26 13.23 -5.81 -20.19
C VAL A 26 12.56 -5.38 -18.90
N THR A 27 12.18 -4.12 -18.81
CA THR A 27 11.47 -3.51 -17.67
C THR A 27 10.01 -3.23 -18.03
N CYS A 28 9.25 -2.69 -17.08
CA CYS A 28 7.87 -2.26 -17.29
C CYS A 28 7.74 -1.23 -18.42
N PHE A 29 8.75 -0.38 -18.63
CA PHE A 29 8.76 0.62 -19.69
C PHE A 29 8.83 -0.05 -21.08
N GLU A 30 9.76 -0.98 -21.30
CA GLU A 30 9.84 -1.72 -22.57
C GLU A 30 8.58 -2.58 -22.79
N ARG A 31 8.02 -3.15 -21.72
CA ARG A 31 6.76 -3.91 -21.82
C ARG A 31 5.60 -3.01 -22.24
N ALA A 32 5.47 -1.81 -21.67
CA ALA A 32 4.42 -0.86 -22.01
C ALA A 32 4.54 -0.36 -23.46
N GLU A 33 5.76 -0.11 -23.95
CA GLU A 33 5.99 0.30 -25.33
C GLU A 33 5.65 -0.79 -26.36
N LYS A 34 5.99 -2.05 -26.03
CA LYS A 34 5.71 -3.20 -26.90
C LYS A 34 4.22 -3.58 -26.87
N LEU A 35 3.57 -3.44 -25.72
CA LEU A 35 2.18 -3.86 -25.51
C LEU A 35 1.20 -2.70 -25.78
N LYS A 36 0.75 -2.58 -27.03
CA LYS A 36 -0.33 -1.63 -27.37
C LYS A 36 -1.60 -1.96 -26.55
N PRO A 37 -2.20 -0.98 -25.84
CA PRO A 37 -3.44 -1.20 -25.12
C PRO A 37 -4.54 -1.75 -26.02
N CYS A 38 -5.29 -2.75 -25.55
CA CYS A 38 -6.46 -3.27 -26.27
C CYS A 38 -7.49 -2.14 -26.41
N PRO A 39 -7.86 -1.71 -27.64
CA PRO A 39 -8.71 -0.52 -27.82
C PRO A 39 -10.11 -0.72 -27.23
N ILE A 40 -10.64 -1.95 -27.25
CA ILE A 40 -11.95 -2.30 -26.70
C ILE A 40 -11.91 -2.34 -25.17
N GLY A 41 -10.81 -2.84 -24.60
CA GLY A 41 -10.60 -2.87 -23.15
C GLY A 41 -10.39 -1.47 -22.58
N ALA A 42 -9.56 -0.66 -23.25
CA ALA A 42 -9.25 0.71 -22.87
C ALA A 42 -10.50 1.61 -22.84
N SER A 43 -11.46 1.38 -23.73
CA SER A 43 -12.75 2.09 -23.73
C SER A 43 -13.80 1.48 -22.79
N GLY A 44 -13.45 0.44 -22.01
CA GLY A 44 -14.39 -0.25 -21.11
C GLY A 44 -15.49 -1.05 -21.82
N ALA A 45 -15.36 -1.31 -23.12
CA ALA A 45 -16.41 -1.87 -23.98
C ALA A 45 -16.39 -3.41 -24.11
N CYS A 46 -15.62 -4.11 -23.26
CA CYS A 46 -15.54 -5.56 -23.22
C CYS A 46 -16.18 -6.10 -21.93
N CYS A 47 -17.04 -7.11 -22.06
CA CYS A 47 -17.64 -7.82 -20.93
C CYS A 47 -17.22 -9.29 -20.91
N LYS A 48 -16.68 -9.75 -19.78
CA LYS A 48 -16.27 -11.14 -19.51
C LYS A 48 -16.94 -11.73 -18.26
N ALA A 49 -18.11 -11.20 -17.87
CA ALA A 49 -18.77 -11.59 -16.63
C ALA A 49 -19.43 -12.99 -16.64
N CYS A 50 -19.52 -13.67 -17.79
CA CYS A 50 -20.11 -15.01 -17.91
C CYS A 50 -19.58 -15.76 -19.15
N HIS A 51 -19.93 -17.05 -19.26
CA HIS A 51 -19.50 -17.94 -20.34
C HIS A 51 -20.23 -17.76 -21.68
N MET A 52 -21.29 -16.94 -21.76
CA MET A 52 -21.88 -16.57 -23.06
C MET A 52 -21.01 -15.56 -23.83
N GLY A 53 -20.12 -14.85 -23.11
CA GLY A 53 -19.16 -13.92 -23.69
C GLY A 53 -17.87 -14.59 -24.18
N PRO A 54 -16.80 -13.81 -24.44
CA PRO A 54 -16.70 -12.37 -24.24
C PRO A 54 -17.59 -11.56 -25.19
N CYS A 55 -18.31 -10.57 -24.66
CA CYS A 55 -19.05 -9.61 -25.48
C CYS A 55 -18.18 -8.37 -25.78
N ARG A 56 -18.22 -7.88 -27.02
CA ARG A 56 -17.58 -6.62 -27.43
C ARG A 56 -18.65 -5.64 -27.91
N LEU A 57 -18.69 -4.44 -27.33
CA LEU A 57 -19.70 -3.43 -27.61
C LEU A 57 -19.06 -2.28 -28.40
N VAL A 58 -18.87 -2.50 -29.70
CA VAL A 58 -18.14 -1.60 -30.61
C VAL A 58 -19.00 -1.22 -31.82
N GLY A 59 -18.71 -0.06 -32.41
CA GLY A 59 -19.44 0.47 -33.55
C GLY A 59 -19.60 1.98 -33.45
N LYS A 60 -20.02 2.64 -34.53
CA LYS A 60 -20.19 4.10 -34.57
C LYS A 60 -21.24 4.62 -33.58
N ASN A 61 -22.28 3.82 -33.31
CA ASN A 61 -23.40 4.15 -32.40
C ASN A 61 -23.49 3.10 -31.28
N ALA A 62 -22.34 2.73 -30.71
CA ALA A 62 -22.26 1.63 -29.74
C ALA A 62 -22.99 1.94 -28.43
N GLU A 63 -22.98 3.20 -27.99
CA GLU A 63 -23.67 3.62 -26.77
C GLU A 63 -25.17 3.36 -26.84
N GLU A 64 -25.80 3.65 -27.99
CA GLU A 64 -27.23 3.50 -28.18
C GLU A 64 -27.63 2.08 -28.59
N ALA A 65 -26.88 1.48 -29.51
CA ALA A 65 -27.31 0.26 -30.21
C ALA A 65 -26.57 -1.01 -29.78
N ALA A 66 -25.34 -0.95 -29.26
CA ALA A 66 -24.60 -2.16 -28.93
C ALA A 66 -25.17 -2.83 -27.68
N ARG A 67 -25.31 -4.16 -27.75
CA ARG A 67 -25.79 -4.99 -26.65
C ARG A 67 -24.91 -6.22 -26.53
N GLY A 68 -24.63 -6.64 -25.29
CA GLY A 68 -24.12 -7.98 -25.03
C GLY A 68 -25.18 -9.05 -25.34
N VAL A 69 -24.78 -10.32 -25.32
CA VAL A 69 -25.70 -11.45 -25.58
C VAL A 69 -26.92 -11.42 -24.64
N CYS A 70 -26.73 -11.02 -23.37
CA CYS A 70 -27.81 -10.89 -22.40
C CYS A 70 -28.60 -9.57 -22.48
N GLY A 71 -28.34 -8.72 -23.48
CA GLY A 71 -28.98 -7.42 -23.61
C GLY A 71 -28.36 -6.29 -22.77
N ALA A 72 -27.24 -6.50 -22.07
CA ALA A 72 -26.56 -5.42 -21.36
C ALA A 72 -26.03 -4.35 -22.33
N THR A 73 -26.20 -3.07 -21.99
CA THR A 73 -25.74 -1.93 -22.80
C THR A 73 -24.25 -1.63 -22.57
N LEU A 74 -23.67 -0.76 -23.41
CA LEU A 74 -22.29 -0.30 -23.22
C LEU A 74 -22.12 0.42 -21.87
N ALA A 75 -23.04 1.31 -21.50
CA ALA A 75 -23.01 2.01 -20.22
C ALA A 75 -23.06 1.05 -19.02
N THR A 76 -23.94 0.03 -19.06
CA THR A 76 -24.00 -1.00 -18.01
C THR A 76 -22.67 -1.75 -17.90
N VAL A 77 -22.07 -2.15 -19.03
CA VAL A 77 -20.79 -2.88 -19.04
C VAL A 77 -19.66 -2.02 -18.48
N ALA A 78 -19.57 -0.75 -18.90
CA ALA A 78 -18.56 0.18 -18.41
C ALA A 78 -18.69 0.41 -16.89
N ALA A 79 -19.92 0.64 -16.40
CA ALA A 79 -20.18 0.83 -14.97
C ALA A 79 -19.81 -0.43 -14.15
N ARG A 80 -20.14 -1.63 -14.65
CA ARG A 80 -19.76 -2.90 -13.99
C ARG A 80 -18.24 -3.09 -13.94
N ASN A 81 -17.54 -2.78 -15.03
CA ASN A 81 -16.09 -2.87 -15.10
C ASN A 81 -15.43 -1.94 -14.07
N LEU A 82 -15.88 -0.69 -14.00
CA LEU A 82 -15.39 0.27 -13.01
C LEU A 82 -15.71 -0.16 -11.58
N LEU A 83 -16.93 -0.63 -11.30
CA LEU A 83 -17.31 -1.10 -9.97
C LEU A 83 -16.43 -2.28 -9.52
N ARG A 84 -16.10 -3.23 -10.41
CA ARG A 84 -15.18 -4.32 -10.07
C ARG A 84 -13.76 -3.84 -9.80
N MET A 85 -13.28 -2.80 -10.48
CA MET A 85 -11.97 -2.18 -10.18
C MET A 85 -11.98 -1.53 -8.78
N ILE A 86 -13.04 -0.79 -8.45
CA ILE A 86 -13.22 -0.21 -7.11
C ILE A 86 -13.27 -1.30 -6.03
N ALA A 87 -14.05 -2.36 -6.28
CA ALA A 87 -14.18 -3.47 -5.33
C ALA A 87 -12.85 -4.20 -5.10
N ALA A 88 -12.03 -4.39 -6.15
CA ALA A 88 -10.70 -4.99 -6.03
C ALA A 88 -9.76 -4.12 -5.18
N GLY A 89 -9.72 -2.81 -5.41
CA GLY A 89 -8.93 -1.88 -4.57
C GLY A 89 -9.43 -1.87 -3.12
N SER A 90 -10.74 -1.78 -2.93
CA SER A 90 -11.36 -1.79 -1.59
C SER A 90 -11.09 -3.10 -0.84
N ALA A 91 -11.05 -4.24 -1.55
CA ALA A 91 -10.72 -5.54 -0.96
C ALA A 91 -9.26 -5.60 -0.51
N ALA A 92 -8.33 -5.03 -1.28
CA ALA A 92 -6.92 -4.98 -0.93
C ALA A 92 -6.68 -4.19 0.38
N HIS A 93 -7.31 -3.03 0.53
CA HIS A 93 -7.23 -2.25 1.78
C HIS A 93 -8.06 -2.84 2.92
N SER A 94 -9.20 -3.49 2.62
CA SER A 94 -9.98 -4.23 3.63
C SER A 94 -9.12 -5.32 4.28
N ASP A 95 -8.45 -6.13 3.46
CA ASP A 95 -7.73 -7.29 3.98
C ASP A 95 -6.45 -6.92 4.74
N HIS A 96 -5.75 -5.87 4.31
CA HIS A 96 -4.67 -5.25 5.10
C HIS A 96 -5.20 -4.84 6.47
N ALA A 97 -6.26 -4.04 6.51
CA ALA A 97 -6.82 -3.51 7.75
C ALA A 97 -7.34 -4.59 8.69
N ARG A 98 -7.91 -5.67 8.13
CA ARG A 98 -8.34 -6.85 8.88
C ARG A 98 -7.15 -7.50 9.58
N GLY A 99 -6.05 -7.74 8.85
CA GLY A 99 -4.82 -8.29 9.43
C GLY A 99 -4.36 -7.45 10.63
N MET A 100 -4.24 -6.13 10.45
CA MET A 100 -3.87 -5.20 11.52
C MET A 100 -4.82 -5.25 12.72
N ALA A 101 -6.13 -5.33 12.50
CA ALA A 101 -7.13 -5.43 13.57
C ALA A 101 -6.99 -6.73 14.39
N TYR A 102 -6.74 -7.86 13.74
CA TYR A 102 -6.44 -9.10 14.44
C TYR A 102 -5.10 -9.06 15.16
N THR A 103 -4.07 -8.42 14.59
CA THR A 103 -2.80 -8.21 15.30
C THR A 103 -2.99 -7.38 16.57
N LEU A 104 -3.75 -6.29 16.52
CA LEU A 104 -4.05 -5.49 17.72
C LEU A 104 -4.79 -6.32 18.78
N LEU A 105 -5.74 -7.16 18.36
CA LEU A 105 -6.45 -8.06 19.26
C LEU A 105 -5.48 -9.08 19.91
N ALA A 106 -4.60 -9.69 19.12
CA ALA A 106 -3.60 -10.64 19.60
C ALA A 106 -2.62 -9.98 20.59
N VAL A 107 -2.20 -8.73 20.33
CA VAL A 107 -1.39 -7.94 21.27
C VAL A 107 -2.15 -7.69 22.57
N ALA A 108 -3.42 -7.29 22.49
CA ALA A 108 -4.27 -7.05 23.65
C ALA A 108 -4.52 -8.31 24.51
N ASN A 109 -4.42 -9.49 23.89
CA ASN A 109 -4.54 -10.78 24.57
C ASN A 109 -3.19 -11.36 25.03
N GLY A 110 -2.06 -10.75 24.66
CA GLY A 110 -0.72 -11.25 24.98
C GLY A 110 -0.25 -12.43 24.14
N GLU A 111 -0.89 -12.66 22.99
CA GLU A 111 -0.60 -13.75 22.03
C GLU A 111 0.53 -13.35 21.07
N ALA A 112 0.57 -12.08 20.64
CA ALA A 112 1.57 -11.53 19.72
C ALA A 112 2.72 -10.83 20.47
N LYS A 113 3.70 -11.62 20.95
CA LYS A 113 4.73 -11.18 21.92
C LYS A 113 5.77 -10.19 21.38
N ASP A 114 6.02 -10.20 20.08
CA ASP A 114 6.97 -9.30 19.42
C ASP A 114 6.39 -7.90 19.18
N PHE A 115 5.07 -7.75 19.37
CA PHE A 115 4.34 -6.51 19.17
C PHE A 115 3.83 -5.96 20.51
N ARG A 116 3.68 -4.64 20.59
CA ARG A 116 3.14 -3.95 21.76
C ARG A 116 2.41 -2.69 21.35
N ILE A 117 1.52 -2.21 22.21
CA ILE A 117 0.92 -0.88 22.06
C ILE A 117 2.00 0.16 22.39
N THR A 118 2.46 0.88 21.39
CA THR A 118 3.49 1.92 21.54
C THR A 118 2.90 3.31 21.71
N ASP A 119 1.70 3.57 21.16
CA ASP A 119 1.00 4.84 21.30
C ASP A 119 -0.37 4.69 22.00
N VAL A 120 -0.32 4.77 23.32
CA VAL A 120 -1.52 4.73 24.18
C VAL A 120 -2.43 5.95 23.95
N LYS A 121 -1.86 7.11 23.59
CA LYS A 121 -2.68 8.32 23.34
C LYS A 121 -3.50 8.16 22.06
N LYS A 122 -2.89 7.61 21.01
CA LYS A 122 -3.59 7.26 19.77
C LYS A 122 -4.68 6.24 20.06
N LEU A 123 -4.39 5.19 20.83
CA LEU A 123 -5.39 4.18 21.23
C LEU A 123 -6.61 4.83 21.89
N TYR A 124 -6.40 5.72 22.87
CA TYR A 124 -7.50 6.40 23.55
C TYR A 124 -8.26 7.38 22.66
N ARG A 125 -7.57 8.04 21.73
CA ARG A 125 -8.23 8.88 20.70
C ARG A 125 -9.16 8.03 19.82
N VAL A 126 -8.71 6.86 19.39
CA VAL A 126 -9.51 5.91 18.61
C VAL A 126 -10.68 5.35 19.43
N ALA A 127 -10.44 4.97 20.69
CA ALA A 127 -11.48 4.53 21.61
C ALA A 127 -12.59 5.59 21.76
N GLY A 128 -12.21 6.87 21.87
CA GLY A 128 -13.17 7.98 21.90
C GLY A 128 -14.02 8.10 20.63
N TYR A 129 -13.45 7.86 19.44
CA TYR A 129 -14.22 7.85 18.19
C TYR A 129 -15.20 6.67 18.08
N LEU A 130 -14.97 5.62 18.86
CA LEU A 130 -15.77 4.39 18.90
C LEU A 130 -16.75 4.35 20.09
N ASP A 131 -16.82 5.44 20.87
CA ASP A 131 -17.58 5.56 22.11
C ASP A 131 -17.22 4.46 23.14
N ILE A 132 -15.93 4.14 23.25
CA ILE A 132 -15.37 3.18 24.22
C ILE A 132 -14.77 3.97 25.39
N GLU A 133 -15.27 3.73 26.60
CA GLU A 133 -14.69 4.29 27.82
C GLU A 133 -13.27 3.75 28.04
N PHE A 134 -12.32 4.61 28.37
CA PHE A 134 -10.91 4.24 28.60
C PHE A 134 -10.31 4.76 29.91
N GLU A 135 -11.01 5.67 30.62
CA GLU A 135 -10.50 6.25 31.86
C GLU A 135 -10.41 5.20 32.99
N GLY A 136 -9.22 5.09 33.59
CA GLY A 136 -8.97 4.14 34.69
C GLY A 136 -8.94 2.66 34.30
N ARG A 137 -9.01 2.34 33.00
CA ARG A 137 -8.94 0.97 32.48
C ARG A 137 -7.52 0.57 32.14
N GLU A 138 -7.26 -0.74 32.17
CA GLU A 138 -6.01 -1.31 31.66
C GLU A 138 -5.90 -1.11 30.14
N VAL A 139 -4.71 -0.75 29.67
CA VAL A 139 -4.44 -0.41 28.25
C VAL A 139 -4.87 -1.55 27.32
N ASN A 140 -4.53 -2.78 27.69
CA ASN A 140 -4.86 -3.97 26.90
C ASN A 140 -6.37 -4.25 26.84
N ASP A 141 -7.13 -3.91 27.89
CA ASP A 141 -8.58 -4.07 27.86
C ASP A 141 -9.23 -3.06 26.91
N VAL A 142 -8.74 -1.82 26.89
CA VAL A 142 -9.20 -0.81 25.92
C VAL A 142 -8.84 -1.23 24.50
N ALA A 143 -7.62 -1.74 24.28
CA ALA A 143 -7.19 -2.23 22.98
C ALA A 143 -8.02 -3.42 22.48
N ARG A 144 -8.41 -4.34 23.38
CA ARG A 144 -9.29 -5.46 23.06
C ARG A 144 -10.65 -4.98 22.56
N ASP A 145 -11.25 -4.01 23.25
CA ASP A 145 -12.55 -3.44 22.85
C ASP A 145 -12.44 -2.68 21.51
N VAL A 146 -11.38 -1.88 21.34
CA VAL A 146 -11.12 -1.17 20.08
C VAL A 146 -10.96 -2.15 18.93
N ALA A 147 -10.09 -3.17 19.07
CA ALA A 147 -9.88 -4.17 18.03
C ALA A 147 -11.17 -4.92 17.71
N THR A 148 -11.92 -5.37 18.72
CA THR A 148 -13.18 -6.09 18.54
C THR A 148 -14.19 -5.23 17.78
N ARG A 149 -14.37 -3.96 18.17
CA ARG A 149 -15.31 -3.04 17.52
C ARG A 149 -14.93 -2.75 16.06
N LEU A 150 -13.64 -2.70 15.74
CA LEU A 150 -13.17 -2.53 14.37
C LEU A 150 -13.31 -3.82 13.55
N ILE A 151 -13.07 -4.99 14.14
CA ILE A 151 -13.31 -6.30 13.49
C ILE A 151 -14.79 -6.46 13.09
N GLU A 152 -15.71 -5.97 13.92
CA GLU A 152 -17.15 -5.98 13.61
C GLU A 152 -17.49 -5.25 12.30
N ASP A 153 -16.73 -4.21 11.90
CA ASP A 153 -16.99 -3.48 10.64
C ASP A 153 -16.80 -4.35 9.40
N PHE A 154 -15.94 -5.37 9.46
CA PHE A 154 -15.74 -6.32 8.36
C PHE A 154 -16.87 -7.35 8.30
N GLY A 155 -17.38 -7.79 9.46
CA GLY A 155 -18.43 -8.80 9.58
C GLY A 155 -19.87 -8.28 9.50
N ARG A 156 -20.10 -6.96 9.54
CA ARG A 156 -21.44 -6.38 9.72
C ARG A 156 -22.41 -6.67 8.55
N GLN A 157 -23.31 -7.62 8.75
CA GLN A 157 -24.39 -7.95 7.79
C GLN A 157 -25.76 -7.32 8.14
N GLY A 158 -25.97 -6.98 9.42
CA GLY A 158 -27.25 -6.47 9.95
C GLY A 158 -27.49 -4.98 9.70
N THR A 159 -28.16 -4.34 10.68
CA THR A 159 -28.38 -2.88 10.71
C THR A 159 -27.12 -2.16 11.20
N GLY A 160 -26.93 -0.92 10.73
CA GLY A 160 -25.79 -0.08 11.12
C GLY A 160 -24.84 0.26 9.97
N HIS A 161 -23.75 0.94 10.31
CA HIS A 161 -22.76 1.47 9.38
C HIS A 161 -21.34 1.35 9.94
N VAL A 162 -20.34 1.38 9.05
CA VAL A 162 -18.92 1.40 9.42
C VAL A 162 -18.66 2.51 10.45
N ASN A 163 -17.92 2.20 11.51
CA ASN A 163 -17.85 3.05 12.70
C ASN A 163 -17.26 4.44 12.40
N PHE A 164 -16.21 4.52 11.59
CA PHE A 164 -15.48 5.78 11.35
C PHE A 164 -16.22 6.80 10.47
N LEU A 165 -17.41 6.49 9.94
CA LEU A 165 -18.24 7.49 9.28
C LEU A 165 -18.59 8.66 10.20
N SER A 166 -18.66 8.43 11.52
CA SER A 166 -18.95 9.44 12.54
C SER A 166 -17.92 10.59 12.55
N ARG A 167 -16.69 10.33 12.09
CA ARG A 167 -15.60 11.31 12.01
C ARG A 167 -15.80 12.35 10.91
N ALA A 168 -16.62 12.05 9.90
CA ALA A 168 -16.94 13.00 8.84
C ALA A 168 -17.83 14.13 9.37
N PRO A 169 -17.74 15.37 8.85
CA PRO A 169 -18.66 16.44 9.23
C PRO A 169 -20.13 16.04 9.01
N GLU A 170 -21.03 16.47 9.90
CA GLU A 170 -22.45 16.09 9.88
C GLU A 170 -23.12 16.35 8.51
N LYS A 171 -22.77 17.45 7.84
CA LYS A 171 -23.28 17.76 6.48
C LYS A 171 -22.88 16.70 5.45
N THR A 172 -21.69 16.13 5.57
CA THR A 172 -21.20 15.04 4.70
C THR A 172 -21.96 13.76 4.98
N GLN A 173 -22.15 13.42 6.26
CA GLN A 173 -22.93 12.23 6.66
C GLN A 173 -24.38 12.30 6.14
N LYS A 174 -25.06 13.44 6.29
CA LYS A 174 -26.41 13.67 5.75
C LYS A 174 -26.46 13.56 4.22
N ARG A 175 -25.40 13.94 3.52
CA ARG A 175 -25.30 13.77 2.07
C ARG A 175 -25.22 12.30 1.69
N TRP A 176 -24.41 11.51 2.39
CA TRP A 176 -24.33 10.07 2.16
C TRP A 176 -25.65 9.36 2.44
N GLU A 177 -26.36 9.78 3.48
CA GLU A 177 -27.70 9.29 3.79
C GLU A 177 -28.70 9.60 2.67
N LYS A 178 -28.76 10.86 2.22
CA LYS A 178 -29.63 11.29 1.12
C LYS A 178 -29.44 10.43 -0.15
N TRP A 179 -28.20 10.07 -0.46
CA TRP A 179 -27.87 9.27 -1.64
C TRP A 179 -27.85 7.75 -1.38
N GLY A 180 -28.13 7.30 -0.15
CA GLY A 180 -28.11 5.87 0.19
C GLY A 180 -26.74 5.21 0.15
N ILE A 181 -25.66 5.98 0.23
CA ILE A 181 -24.27 5.52 0.07
C ILE A 181 -23.51 5.37 1.39
N LYS A 182 -24.17 5.46 2.55
CA LYS A 182 -23.52 5.13 3.83
C LYS A 182 -23.13 3.64 3.82
N PRO A 183 -21.83 3.29 3.90
CA PRO A 183 -21.41 1.90 3.91
C PRO A 183 -21.89 1.17 5.16
N ARG A 184 -22.32 -0.08 5.00
CA ARG A 184 -22.94 -0.88 6.08
C ARG A 184 -21.93 -1.82 6.74
N GLY A 185 -20.97 -2.33 5.99
CA GLY A 185 -19.87 -3.16 6.46
C GLY A 185 -18.84 -3.31 5.34
N VAL A 186 -17.55 -3.39 5.69
CA VAL A 186 -16.46 -3.30 4.72
C VAL A 186 -16.56 -4.41 3.66
N ASP A 187 -16.59 -5.67 4.08
CA ASP A 187 -16.65 -6.81 3.15
C ASP A 187 -18.01 -6.93 2.46
N ARG A 188 -19.07 -6.53 3.15
CA ARG A 188 -20.43 -6.56 2.62
C ARG A 188 -20.54 -5.75 1.33
N GLU A 189 -19.97 -4.54 1.30
CA GLU A 189 -20.08 -3.69 0.10
C GLU A 189 -19.24 -4.22 -1.07
N ILE A 190 -18.12 -4.91 -0.78
CA ILE A 190 -17.29 -5.59 -1.77
C ILE A 190 -18.04 -6.81 -2.35
N VAL A 191 -18.59 -7.67 -1.50
CA VAL A 191 -19.38 -8.83 -1.92
C VAL A 191 -20.61 -8.39 -2.72
N GLU A 192 -21.33 -7.37 -2.26
CA GLU A 192 -22.48 -6.83 -2.98
C GLU A 192 -22.07 -6.21 -4.33
N ALA A 193 -20.89 -5.60 -4.44
CA ALA A 193 -20.37 -5.10 -5.72
C ALA A 193 -20.14 -6.25 -6.72
N MET A 194 -19.57 -7.36 -6.25
CA MET A 194 -19.37 -8.54 -7.09
C MET A 194 -20.70 -9.18 -7.50
N HIS A 195 -21.69 -9.22 -6.61
CA HIS A 195 -23.05 -9.68 -6.90
C HIS A 195 -23.73 -8.79 -7.96
N ARG A 196 -23.78 -7.47 -7.74
CA ARG A 196 -24.43 -6.51 -8.66
C ARG A 196 -23.88 -6.57 -10.07
N THR A 197 -22.58 -6.82 -10.20
CA THR A 197 -21.89 -6.90 -11.49
C THR A 197 -21.94 -8.28 -12.14
N CYS A 198 -22.60 -9.27 -11.51
CA CYS A 198 -22.88 -10.57 -12.12
C CYS A 198 -23.92 -10.45 -13.23
N ILE A 199 -23.97 -11.44 -14.12
CA ILE A 199 -24.95 -11.49 -15.20
C ILE A 199 -26.40 -11.55 -14.64
N GLY A 200 -27.28 -10.70 -15.18
CA GLY A 200 -28.71 -10.72 -14.85
C GLY A 200 -29.09 -10.00 -13.56
N VAL A 201 -28.16 -9.27 -12.93
CA VAL A 201 -28.39 -8.58 -11.66
C VAL A 201 -28.67 -7.08 -11.88
N ASP A 202 -27.67 -6.22 -11.76
CA ASP A 202 -27.87 -4.77 -11.84
C ASP A 202 -27.59 -4.27 -13.26
N HIS A 203 -28.58 -3.65 -13.90
CA HIS A 203 -28.50 -3.19 -15.29
C HIS A 203 -28.58 -1.67 -15.44
N ASP A 204 -28.80 -0.94 -14.34
CA ASP A 204 -28.83 0.52 -14.31
C ASP A 204 -27.42 1.08 -14.03
N PRO A 205 -26.78 1.77 -14.99
CA PRO A 205 -25.44 2.30 -14.81
C PRO A 205 -25.32 3.25 -13.61
N ASP A 206 -26.30 4.11 -13.36
CA ASP A 206 -26.23 5.10 -12.29
C ASP A 206 -26.34 4.43 -10.92
N HIS A 207 -27.22 3.43 -10.81
CA HIS A 207 -27.37 2.64 -9.59
C HIS A 207 -26.10 1.82 -9.27
N ILE A 208 -25.44 1.29 -10.30
CA ILE A 208 -24.13 0.60 -10.18
C ILE A 208 -23.06 1.57 -9.69
N LEU A 209 -22.98 2.78 -10.27
CA LEU A 209 -22.00 3.80 -9.88
C LEU A 209 -22.25 4.33 -8.47
N LEU A 210 -23.51 4.47 -8.04
CA LEU A 210 -23.85 4.79 -6.65
C LEU A 210 -23.34 3.71 -5.67
N HIS A 211 -23.47 2.43 -6.03
CA HIS A 211 -22.85 1.36 -5.24
C HIS A 211 -21.33 1.45 -5.25
N GLY A 212 -20.72 1.85 -6.37
CA GLY A 212 -19.28 2.15 -6.45
C GLY A 212 -18.81 3.21 -5.48
N LEU A 213 -19.57 4.31 -5.33
CA LEU A 213 -19.28 5.32 -4.31
C LEU A 213 -19.38 4.74 -2.89
N ARG A 214 -20.39 3.89 -2.62
CA ARG A 214 -20.54 3.24 -1.32
C ARG A 214 -19.38 2.28 -1.01
N THR A 215 -18.96 1.46 -1.98
CA THR A 215 -17.80 0.57 -1.83
C THR A 215 -16.51 1.37 -1.64
N ALA A 216 -16.29 2.45 -2.39
CA ALA A 216 -15.14 3.32 -2.18
C ALA A 216 -15.13 3.98 -0.77
N LEU A 217 -16.29 4.27 -0.19
CA LEU A 217 -16.37 4.75 1.20
C LEU A 217 -15.94 3.69 2.22
N THR A 218 -16.17 2.40 1.97
CA THR A 218 -15.63 1.32 2.85
C THR A 218 -14.11 1.23 2.83
N ASP A 219 -13.48 1.65 1.74
CA ASP A 219 -12.03 1.73 1.66
C ASP A 219 -11.53 2.89 2.53
N GLY A 220 -11.86 4.13 2.15
CA GLY A 220 -11.29 5.31 2.79
C GLY A 220 -11.73 5.51 4.25
N TRP A 221 -13.00 5.27 4.57
CA TRP A 221 -13.56 5.41 5.93
C TRP A 221 -13.69 4.06 6.66
N GLY A 222 -13.15 2.99 6.09
CA GLY A 222 -13.05 1.68 6.73
C GLY A 222 -11.62 1.20 6.64
N GLY A 223 -11.33 0.31 5.70
CA GLY A 223 -10.03 -0.38 5.56
C GLY A 223 -8.83 0.54 5.77
N SER A 224 -8.66 1.54 4.91
CA SER A 224 -7.51 2.45 4.95
C SER A 224 -7.35 3.17 6.30
N MET A 225 -8.43 3.77 6.83
CA MET A 225 -8.37 4.52 8.10
C MET A 225 -8.19 3.60 9.33
N ILE A 226 -8.81 2.41 9.32
CA ILE A 226 -8.61 1.38 10.34
C ILE A 226 -7.15 0.96 10.37
N SER A 227 -6.57 0.65 9.22
CA SER A 227 -5.16 0.25 9.14
C SER A 227 -4.25 1.35 9.66
N THR A 228 -4.38 2.58 9.16
CA THR A 228 -3.54 3.72 9.60
C THR A 228 -3.58 3.92 11.12
N ASP A 229 -4.78 3.94 11.72
CA ASP A 229 -4.92 4.17 13.16
C ASP A 229 -4.29 3.03 13.98
N ILE A 230 -4.43 1.78 13.55
CA ILE A 230 -3.86 0.63 14.25
C ILE A 230 -2.34 0.59 14.08
N THR A 231 -1.83 0.88 12.88
CA THR A 231 -0.39 0.99 12.64
C THR A 231 0.23 2.06 13.55
N ASP A 232 -0.44 3.20 13.75
CA ASP A 232 0.01 4.23 14.69
C ASP A 232 -0.04 3.74 16.15
N ILE A 233 -1.06 2.97 16.55
CA ILE A 233 -1.17 2.39 17.90
C ILE A 233 -0.03 1.41 18.18
N LEU A 234 0.30 0.56 17.21
CA LEU A 234 1.29 -0.52 17.36
C LEU A 234 2.72 -0.03 17.16
N PHE A 235 2.97 0.88 16.20
CA PHE A 235 4.33 1.28 15.80
C PHE A 235 4.66 2.74 16.08
N GLY A 236 3.69 3.52 16.56
CA GLY A 236 3.85 4.91 16.94
C GLY A 236 3.33 5.85 15.88
N THR A 237 2.65 6.91 16.32
CA THR A 237 2.18 7.97 15.42
C THR A 237 3.39 8.71 14.79
N PRO A 238 3.49 8.81 13.46
CA PRO A 238 4.60 9.46 12.79
C PRO A 238 4.84 10.92 13.24
N ALA A 239 6.11 11.31 13.32
CA ALA A 239 6.55 12.69 13.56
C ALA A 239 7.74 13.01 12.62
N PRO A 240 8.07 14.29 12.35
CA PRO A 240 9.06 14.63 11.33
C PRO A 240 10.39 13.93 11.53
N VAL A 241 10.78 13.20 10.50
CA VAL A 241 11.99 12.41 10.49
C VAL A 241 12.75 12.67 9.20
N LYS A 242 14.07 12.80 9.31
CA LYS A 242 14.95 12.94 8.15
C LYS A 242 15.19 11.57 7.55
N ALA A 243 15.11 11.48 6.23
CA ALA A 243 15.42 10.31 5.45
C ALA A 243 16.15 10.74 4.16
N GLU A 244 16.46 9.76 3.32
CA GLU A 244 17.01 9.98 1.98
C GLU A 244 16.17 9.23 0.95
N ALA A 245 16.14 9.73 -0.29
CA ALA A 245 15.51 9.06 -1.41
C ALA A 245 16.42 9.08 -2.64
N SER A 246 16.46 7.97 -3.37
CA SER A 246 17.13 7.74 -4.67
C SER A 246 17.53 6.25 -4.76
N PHE A 247 17.96 5.78 -5.93
CA PHE A 247 18.72 4.53 -6.03
C PHE A 247 20.11 4.61 -5.38
N GLY A 248 20.63 5.82 -5.15
CA GLY A 248 21.91 6.04 -4.48
C GLY A 248 21.95 5.61 -3.02
N ILE A 249 20.83 5.16 -2.45
CA ILE A 249 20.75 4.62 -1.09
C ILE A 249 21.45 3.25 -0.97
N PHE A 250 21.67 2.53 -2.08
CA PHE A 250 22.30 1.23 -2.05
C PHE A 250 23.83 1.35 -2.03
N GLU A 251 24.48 0.63 -1.11
CA GLU A 251 25.91 0.77 -0.84
C GLU A 251 26.68 -0.49 -1.24
N GLU A 252 27.83 -0.31 -1.89
CA GLU A 252 28.63 -1.41 -2.40
C GLU A 252 29.21 -2.31 -1.29
N ASN A 253 29.59 -1.70 -0.17
CA ASN A 253 30.19 -2.38 0.97
C ASN A 253 29.17 -2.88 2.00
N MET A 254 27.86 -2.73 1.79
CA MET A 254 26.83 -3.12 2.75
C MET A 254 25.91 -4.20 2.17
N VAL A 255 25.31 -5.02 3.04
CA VAL A 255 24.21 -5.89 2.65
C VAL A 255 22.98 -5.03 2.38
N ASN A 256 22.53 -4.92 1.13
CA ASN A 256 21.35 -4.12 0.78
C ASN A 256 20.11 -5.01 0.81
N LEU A 257 19.28 -4.81 1.83
CA LEU A 257 17.97 -5.45 1.99
C LEU A 257 16.88 -4.42 1.66
N VAL A 258 15.92 -4.81 0.81
CA VAL A 258 14.80 -3.96 0.42
C VAL A 258 13.50 -4.52 1.00
N VAL A 259 12.75 -3.70 1.72
CA VAL A 259 11.34 -3.97 2.04
C VAL A 259 10.43 -3.38 0.96
N HIS A 260 9.56 -4.20 0.38
CA HIS A 260 8.64 -3.81 -0.67
C HIS A 260 7.26 -4.45 -0.48
N GLY A 261 6.20 -3.76 -0.88
CA GLY A 261 4.82 -4.14 -0.60
C GLY A 261 4.08 -3.06 0.20
N HIS A 262 3.24 -3.47 1.13
CA HIS A 262 2.26 -2.66 1.86
C HIS A 262 2.11 -3.01 3.34
N GLU A 263 2.32 -4.26 3.76
CA GLU A 263 2.04 -4.67 5.15
C GLU A 263 3.22 -4.31 6.07
N PRO A 264 3.00 -3.57 7.17
CA PRO A 264 4.08 -3.06 8.00
C PRO A 264 4.64 -4.09 8.99
N LEU A 265 3.90 -5.16 9.31
CA LEU A 265 4.21 -6.06 10.44
C LEU A 265 5.61 -6.66 10.34
N LEU A 266 5.94 -7.33 9.23
CA LEU A 266 7.27 -7.90 9.04
C LEU A 266 8.33 -6.81 8.79
N ALA A 267 7.98 -5.73 8.09
CA ALA A 267 8.92 -4.64 7.81
C ALA A 267 9.41 -3.96 9.10
N GLU A 268 8.53 -3.73 10.07
CA GLU A 268 8.85 -3.20 11.40
C GLU A 268 9.80 -4.14 12.16
N MET A 269 9.59 -5.45 12.08
CA MET A 269 10.51 -6.43 12.69
C MET A 269 11.87 -6.48 11.96
N ILE A 270 11.89 -6.31 10.64
CA ILE A 270 13.14 -6.19 9.87
C ILE A 270 13.91 -4.94 10.30
N VAL A 271 13.25 -3.78 10.48
CA VAL A 271 13.88 -2.56 11.00
C VAL A 271 14.58 -2.80 12.35
N ALA A 272 13.93 -3.54 13.25
CA ALA A 272 14.55 -3.92 14.52
C ALA A 272 15.73 -4.89 14.30
N ALA A 273 15.54 -5.93 13.49
CA ALA A 273 16.53 -6.99 13.26
C ALA A 273 17.83 -6.50 12.61
N VAL A 274 17.76 -5.57 11.65
CA VAL A 274 18.97 -5.04 10.96
C VAL A 274 19.90 -4.26 11.90
N SER A 275 19.36 -3.76 13.01
CA SER A 275 20.12 -3.01 14.03
C SER A 275 20.66 -3.90 15.16
N GLU A 276 20.28 -5.18 15.21
CA GLU A 276 20.77 -6.10 16.24
C GLU A 276 22.27 -6.36 16.08
N SER A 277 23.01 -6.25 17.18
CA SER A 277 24.46 -6.49 17.17
C SER A 277 24.83 -7.85 16.59
N GLY A 278 24.04 -8.90 16.90
CA GLY A 278 24.22 -10.23 16.34
C GLY A 278 24.08 -10.29 14.82
N MET A 279 23.13 -9.54 14.24
CA MET A 279 22.92 -9.49 12.78
C MET A 279 23.98 -8.64 12.08
N VAL A 280 24.39 -7.52 12.68
CA VAL A 280 25.48 -6.68 12.16
C VAL A 280 26.80 -7.45 12.14
N GLU A 281 27.14 -8.17 13.22
CA GLU A 281 28.34 -9.02 13.26
C GLU A 281 28.23 -10.19 12.28
N TYR A 282 27.02 -10.73 12.07
CA TYR A 282 26.80 -11.75 11.05
C TYR A 282 27.07 -11.22 9.64
N ALA A 283 26.59 -10.02 9.29
CA ALA A 283 26.87 -9.38 8.01
C ALA A 283 28.38 -9.16 7.80
N LYS A 284 29.09 -8.71 8.86
CA LYS A 284 30.56 -8.56 8.83
C LYS A 284 31.28 -9.88 8.62
N SER A 285 30.79 -10.98 9.21
CA SER A 285 31.33 -12.33 8.97
C SER A 285 31.23 -12.78 7.51
N LYS A 286 30.31 -12.18 6.73
CA LYS A 286 30.13 -12.42 5.30
C LYS A 286 30.91 -11.42 4.42
N GLY A 287 31.68 -10.51 5.02
CA GLY A 287 32.52 -9.55 4.33
C GLY A 287 31.87 -8.19 4.05
N ALA A 288 30.67 -7.93 4.56
CA ALA A 288 30.04 -6.60 4.47
C ALA A 288 30.48 -5.68 5.62
N GLY A 289 30.36 -4.36 5.44
CA GLY A 289 30.54 -3.35 6.49
C GLY A 289 29.39 -3.32 7.51
N GLY A 290 28.23 -3.88 7.14
CA GLY A 290 27.01 -3.90 7.93
C GLY A 290 25.79 -4.20 7.03
N ILE A 291 24.60 -3.86 7.52
CA ILE A 291 23.33 -4.05 6.82
C ILE A 291 22.74 -2.67 6.49
N ASN A 292 22.37 -2.49 5.24
CA ASN A 292 21.68 -1.31 4.74
C ASN A 292 20.25 -1.69 4.37
N LEU A 293 19.29 -1.12 5.10
CA LEU A 293 17.86 -1.31 4.83
C LEU A 293 17.36 -0.14 3.99
N GLY A 294 16.78 -0.45 2.84
CA GLY A 294 16.03 0.49 2.01
C GLY A 294 14.63 -0.02 1.75
N GLY A 295 13.79 0.79 1.11
CA GLY A 295 12.45 0.35 0.74
C GLY A 295 11.95 0.87 -0.61
N MET A 296 10.89 0.22 -1.10
CA MET A 296 10.09 0.67 -2.25
C MET A 296 8.58 0.55 -1.97
N CYS A 297 7.79 1.45 -2.57
CA CYS A 297 6.32 1.52 -2.42
C CYS A 297 5.83 1.75 -0.97
N CYS A 298 4.67 1.21 -0.59
CA CYS A 298 3.94 1.63 0.61
C CYS A 298 4.58 1.16 1.91
N THR A 299 5.03 -0.10 2.01
CA THR A 299 5.72 -0.59 3.21
C THR A 299 6.98 0.23 3.51
N ALA A 300 7.65 0.72 2.46
CA ALA A 300 8.78 1.64 2.58
C ALA A 300 8.36 3.01 3.12
N ASN A 301 7.20 3.52 2.69
CA ASN A 301 6.66 4.75 3.26
C ASN A 301 6.33 4.54 4.75
N GLU A 302 5.81 3.40 5.18
CA GLU A 302 5.52 3.13 6.59
C GLU A 302 6.79 3.23 7.45
N VAL A 303 7.86 2.53 7.07
CA VAL A 303 9.12 2.56 7.82
C VAL A 303 9.89 3.88 7.64
N LEU A 304 9.72 4.58 6.52
CA LEU A 304 10.25 5.94 6.33
C LEU A 304 9.57 6.91 7.30
N MET A 305 8.24 6.85 7.43
CA MET A 305 7.46 7.79 8.22
C MET A 305 7.74 7.66 9.72
N ARG A 306 8.14 6.48 10.20
CA ARG A 306 8.39 6.19 11.63
C ARG A 306 9.87 6.18 12.00
N HIS A 307 10.72 5.65 11.13
CA HIS A 307 12.12 5.36 11.44
C HIS A 307 13.13 6.10 10.55
N GLY A 308 12.66 6.80 9.51
CA GLY A 308 13.54 7.50 8.57
C GLY A 308 14.32 6.57 7.64
N ILE A 309 13.85 5.33 7.45
CA ILE A 309 14.45 4.39 6.50
C ILE A 309 14.39 4.98 5.08
N PRO A 310 15.49 4.96 4.32
CA PRO A 310 15.54 5.56 2.99
C PRO A 310 14.72 4.78 1.95
N THR A 311 14.28 5.47 0.90
CA THR A 311 13.46 4.89 -0.18
C THR A 311 14.10 4.99 -1.56
N ALA A 312 14.04 3.90 -2.34
CA ALA A 312 14.46 3.86 -3.74
C ALA A 312 13.32 4.25 -4.71
N GLY A 313 12.15 4.62 -4.19
CA GLY A 313 11.03 5.17 -4.95
C GLY A 313 9.80 4.26 -5.02
N GLY A 314 8.97 4.53 -6.03
CA GLY A 314 7.61 3.99 -6.18
C GLY A 314 7.51 2.72 -7.04
N PHE A 315 6.35 2.57 -7.69
CA PHE A 315 5.94 1.33 -8.35
C PHE A 315 6.82 0.97 -9.54
N THR A 316 7.17 1.94 -10.39
CA THR A 316 7.97 1.70 -11.59
C THR A 316 9.48 1.55 -11.31
N ASN A 317 9.91 1.75 -10.06
CA ASN A 317 11.32 1.69 -9.67
C ASN A 317 11.76 0.30 -9.23
N GLN A 318 10.84 -0.64 -9.00
CA GLN A 318 11.15 -1.94 -8.41
C GLN A 318 12.12 -2.81 -9.24
N GLU A 319 11.97 -2.81 -10.57
CA GLU A 319 12.90 -3.50 -11.46
C GLU A 319 14.24 -2.77 -11.55
N LEU A 320 14.20 -1.43 -11.57
CA LEU A 320 15.38 -0.58 -11.67
C LEU A 320 16.28 -0.73 -10.43
N GLY A 321 15.69 -0.92 -9.25
CA GLY A 321 16.43 -1.19 -8.03
C GLY A 321 17.27 -2.47 -8.13
N ILE A 322 16.72 -3.55 -8.69
CA ILE A 322 17.46 -4.79 -8.96
C ILE A 322 18.57 -4.55 -9.99
N MET A 323 18.30 -3.75 -11.03
CA MET A 323 19.26 -3.42 -12.09
C MET A 323 20.43 -2.54 -11.64
N THR A 324 20.38 -2.00 -10.42
CA THR A 324 21.60 -1.44 -9.80
C THR A 324 22.66 -2.51 -9.56
N GLY A 325 22.29 -3.80 -9.48
CA GLY A 325 23.19 -4.90 -9.13
C GLY A 325 23.60 -4.92 -7.65
N LEU A 326 23.06 -4.03 -6.83
CA LEU A 326 23.45 -3.88 -5.43
C LEU A 326 22.47 -4.51 -4.44
N VAL A 327 21.22 -4.81 -4.84
CA VAL A 327 20.21 -5.38 -3.95
C VAL A 327 20.47 -6.87 -3.70
N ASP A 328 20.76 -7.27 -2.47
CA ASP A 328 21.03 -8.68 -2.14
C ASP A 328 19.74 -9.48 -1.91
N ALA A 329 18.74 -8.85 -1.30
CA ALA A 329 17.43 -9.41 -1.16
C ALA A 329 16.34 -8.34 -1.17
N ILE A 330 15.20 -8.69 -1.72
CA ILE A 330 13.97 -7.90 -1.67
C ILE A 330 12.87 -8.76 -1.04
N THR A 331 12.31 -8.29 0.07
CA THR A 331 11.14 -8.91 0.69
C THR A 331 9.89 -8.28 0.11
N VAL A 332 8.91 -9.11 -0.21
CA VAL A 332 7.64 -8.70 -0.78
C VAL A 332 6.48 -9.34 -0.03
N ASP A 333 5.53 -8.53 0.40
CA ASP A 333 4.27 -8.98 0.98
C ASP A 333 3.17 -9.08 -0.10
N VAL A 334 2.28 -8.11 -0.20
CA VAL A 334 1.12 -8.01 -1.08
C VAL A 334 1.11 -6.69 -1.85
N GLN A 335 0.38 -6.69 -2.97
CA GLN A 335 0.00 -5.50 -3.75
C GLN A 335 1.16 -4.73 -4.42
N CYS A 336 0.95 -4.28 -5.66
CA CYS A 336 1.90 -3.51 -6.47
C CYS A 336 3.29 -4.14 -6.69
N ILE A 337 3.43 -5.45 -6.45
CA ILE A 337 4.64 -6.21 -6.74
C ILE A 337 4.53 -6.76 -8.17
N MET A 338 5.38 -6.27 -9.07
CA MET A 338 5.46 -6.78 -10.43
C MET A 338 6.10 -8.17 -10.40
N PRO A 339 5.44 -9.22 -10.90
CA PRO A 339 6.04 -10.56 -10.91
C PRO A 339 7.32 -10.64 -11.76
N ALA A 340 7.53 -9.67 -12.65
CA ALA A 340 8.73 -9.55 -13.48
C ALA A 340 10.02 -9.41 -12.67
N ILE A 341 9.96 -8.94 -11.41
CA ILE A 341 11.16 -8.83 -10.56
C ILE A 341 11.85 -10.17 -10.34
N VAL A 342 11.11 -11.29 -10.34
CA VAL A 342 11.68 -12.64 -10.17
C VAL A 342 12.45 -13.10 -11.41
N GLU A 343 11.92 -12.85 -12.60
CA GLU A 343 12.65 -13.18 -13.83
C GLU A 343 13.87 -12.28 -14.02
N LEU A 344 13.75 -11.00 -13.67
CA LEU A 344 14.85 -10.06 -13.69
C LEU A 344 15.95 -10.44 -12.68
N SER A 345 15.58 -10.85 -11.47
CA SER A 345 16.55 -11.19 -10.42
C SER A 345 17.44 -12.37 -10.78
N LYS A 346 17.01 -13.28 -11.68
CA LYS A 346 17.84 -14.39 -12.17
C LYS A 346 19.07 -13.94 -12.97
N LYS A 347 19.07 -12.70 -13.48
CA LYS A 347 20.22 -12.09 -14.15
C LYS A 347 21.21 -11.45 -13.16
N PHE A 348 20.86 -11.40 -11.88
CA PHE A 348 21.66 -10.88 -10.78
C PHE A 348 21.75 -11.94 -9.67
N HIS A 349 22.29 -11.58 -8.50
CA HIS A 349 22.29 -12.45 -7.32
C HIS A 349 21.04 -12.28 -6.45
N THR A 350 20.28 -11.19 -6.63
CA THR A 350 19.17 -10.77 -5.77
C THR A 350 18.19 -11.90 -5.45
N LYS A 351 17.90 -12.11 -4.17
CA LYS A 351 16.83 -13.00 -3.72
C LYS A 351 15.52 -12.25 -3.61
N VAL A 352 14.48 -12.74 -4.29
CA VAL A 352 13.10 -12.27 -4.10
C VAL A 352 12.43 -13.18 -3.08
N ILE A 353 11.94 -12.61 -1.98
CA ILE A 353 11.37 -13.32 -0.84
C ILE A 353 9.91 -12.92 -0.69
N THR A 354 8.99 -13.80 -1.04
CA THR A 354 7.55 -13.62 -0.76
C THR A 354 7.26 -14.02 0.68
N THR A 355 6.45 -13.23 1.38
CA THR A 355 6.18 -13.45 2.81
C THR A 355 4.71 -13.62 3.15
N SER A 356 3.78 -13.23 2.27
CA SER A 356 2.35 -13.41 2.50
C SER A 356 1.83 -14.68 1.82
N GLU A 357 1.01 -15.48 2.51
CA GLU A 357 0.26 -16.60 1.91
C GLU A 357 -0.65 -16.13 0.75
N LYS A 358 -1.04 -14.86 0.76
CA LYS A 358 -1.95 -14.22 -0.20
C LYS A 358 -1.28 -13.94 -1.55
N ALA A 359 0.06 -13.86 -1.57
CA ALA A 359 0.82 -13.36 -2.72
C ALA A 359 2.09 -14.19 -2.96
N MET A 360 1.94 -15.26 -3.75
CA MET A 360 3.05 -16.07 -4.21
C MET A 360 3.49 -15.67 -5.62
N ILE A 361 4.80 -15.72 -5.88
CA ILE A 361 5.37 -15.47 -7.20
C ILE A 361 6.22 -16.69 -7.60
N PRO A 362 5.89 -17.39 -8.70
CA PRO A 362 6.68 -18.54 -9.15
C PRO A 362 8.17 -18.21 -9.29
N GLY A 363 9.02 -19.00 -8.66
CA GLY A 363 10.47 -18.83 -8.67
C GLY A 363 11.03 -17.94 -7.54
N ALA A 364 10.19 -17.26 -6.78
CA ALA A 364 10.62 -16.59 -5.55
C ALA A 364 10.86 -17.60 -4.41
N ILE A 365 11.64 -17.20 -3.41
CA ILE A 365 11.74 -17.90 -2.14
C ILE A 365 10.49 -17.55 -1.34
N HIS A 366 9.86 -18.53 -0.70
CA HIS A 366 8.70 -18.30 0.16
C HIS A 366 9.09 -18.49 1.63
N MET A 367 8.89 -17.44 2.42
CA MET A 367 9.08 -17.41 3.87
C MET A 367 7.81 -16.84 4.48
N GLU A 368 6.77 -17.67 4.58
CA GLU A 368 5.43 -17.29 5.06
C GLU A 368 5.49 -16.67 6.45
N PHE A 369 4.99 -15.44 6.58
CA PHE A 369 5.01 -14.66 7.79
C PHE A 369 4.07 -15.24 8.86
N ASP A 370 4.62 -15.44 10.05
CA ASP A 370 3.95 -15.93 11.25
C ASP A 370 4.10 -14.87 12.34
N GLU A 371 2.99 -14.27 12.76
CA GLU A 371 2.97 -13.21 13.76
C GLU A 371 3.51 -13.67 15.13
N GLU A 372 3.41 -14.95 15.48
CA GLU A 372 3.93 -15.48 16.76
C GLU A 372 5.46 -15.58 16.78
N ARG A 373 6.09 -15.59 15.59
CA ARG A 373 7.53 -15.73 15.39
C ARG A 373 8.13 -14.56 14.60
N ALA A 374 7.49 -13.40 14.66
CA ALA A 374 7.77 -12.27 13.79
C ALA A 374 9.25 -11.81 13.82
N MET A 375 9.86 -11.71 15.01
CA MET A 375 11.27 -11.35 15.14
C MET A 375 12.24 -12.46 14.70
N GLU A 376 11.88 -13.73 14.91
CA GLU A 376 12.68 -14.86 14.42
C GLU A 376 12.74 -14.83 12.88
N MET A 377 11.58 -14.65 12.26
CA MET A 377 11.45 -14.55 10.81
C MET A 377 12.18 -13.35 10.22
N ALA A 378 12.11 -12.19 10.86
CA ALA A 378 12.87 -11.02 10.44
C ALA A 378 14.38 -11.30 10.45
N ARG A 379 14.89 -11.97 11.50
CA ARG A 379 16.30 -12.40 11.57
C ARG A 379 16.64 -13.41 10.48
N ASP A 380 15.74 -14.33 10.15
CA ASP A 380 15.96 -15.31 9.08
C ASP A 380 16.06 -14.64 7.71
N VAL A 381 15.19 -13.65 7.44
CA VAL A 381 15.24 -12.82 6.22
C VAL A 381 16.56 -12.05 6.14
N VAL A 382 16.95 -11.39 7.23
CA VAL A 382 18.22 -10.65 7.30
C VAL A 382 19.41 -11.59 7.09
N ARG A 383 19.39 -12.78 7.71
CA ARG A 383 20.42 -13.81 7.53
C ARG A 383 20.53 -14.25 6.08
N LEU A 384 19.40 -14.50 5.42
CA LEU A 384 19.37 -14.87 4.00
C LEU A 384 19.96 -13.78 3.11
N ALA A 385 19.69 -12.50 3.39
CA ALA A 385 20.30 -11.38 2.67
C ALA A 385 21.83 -11.35 2.88
N CYS A 386 22.28 -11.48 4.13
CA CYS A 386 23.70 -11.53 4.47
C CYS A 386 24.42 -12.73 3.83
N ASP A 387 23.79 -13.90 3.81
CA ASP A 387 24.32 -15.10 3.14
C ASP A 387 24.44 -14.93 1.63
N ASN A 388 23.60 -14.07 1.05
CA ASN A 388 23.62 -13.81 -0.38
C ASN A 388 24.61 -12.73 -0.81
N PHE A 389 25.04 -11.84 0.09
CA PHE A 389 25.99 -10.75 -0.21
C PHE A 389 27.28 -11.23 -0.92
N PRO A 390 27.94 -12.34 -0.52
CA PRO A 390 29.12 -12.85 -1.23
C PRO A 390 28.87 -13.26 -2.69
N ASN A 391 27.60 -13.48 -3.08
CA ASN A 391 27.23 -13.84 -4.46
C ASN A 391 27.07 -12.61 -5.38
N ARG A 392 27.20 -11.39 -4.85
CA ARG A 392 27.16 -10.13 -5.61
C ARG A 392 28.35 -10.03 -6.56
N THR A 393 28.17 -10.60 -7.74
CA THR A 393 29.23 -10.76 -8.77
C THR A 393 28.88 -10.09 -10.10
N THR A 394 27.63 -9.68 -10.27
CA THR A 394 27.14 -9.04 -11.50
C THR A 394 27.11 -7.53 -11.32
N GLY A 395 27.66 -6.78 -12.29
CA GLY A 395 27.59 -5.32 -12.29
C GLY A 395 26.19 -4.80 -12.69
N GLY A 396 25.88 -3.57 -12.30
CA GLY A 396 24.65 -2.88 -12.68
C GLY A 396 24.87 -1.40 -12.97
N SER A 397 23.78 -0.66 -13.16
CA SER A 397 23.85 0.80 -13.27
C SER A 397 23.83 1.44 -11.88
N HIS A 398 25.00 1.80 -11.36
CA HIS A 398 25.13 2.38 -10.03
C HIS A 398 24.79 3.87 -10.06
N ILE A 399 23.88 4.29 -9.19
CA ILE A 399 23.57 5.69 -8.90
C ILE A 399 24.19 6.00 -7.53
N THR A 400 24.78 7.18 -7.37
CA THR A 400 25.38 7.61 -6.09
C THR A 400 24.69 8.84 -5.50
N ASP A 401 23.95 9.59 -6.31
CA ASP A 401 23.21 10.77 -5.84
C ASP A 401 22.12 10.36 -4.85
N LYS A 402 22.09 11.03 -3.70
CA LYS A 402 21.04 10.91 -2.67
C LYS A 402 20.36 12.26 -2.48
N PHE A 403 19.04 12.26 -2.27
CA PHE A 403 18.28 13.49 -2.02
C PHE A 403 17.65 13.45 -0.62
N PRO A 404 17.77 14.53 0.18
CA PRO A 404 17.18 14.57 1.51
C PRO A 404 15.64 14.62 1.42
N VAL A 405 15.00 13.87 2.31
CA VAL A 405 13.53 13.85 2.47
C VAL A 405 13.20 14.11 3.94
N ILE A 406 12.09 14.79 4.18
CA ILE A 406 11.48 14.86 5.51
C ILE A 406 10.13 14.15 5.41
N GLY A 407 10.03 13.01 6.08
CA GLY A 407 8.78 12.27 6.26
C GLY A 407 8.13 12.60 7.60
N GLY A 408 7.10 11.84 7.96
CA GLY A 408 6.54 11.83 9.31
C GLY A 408 5.49 12.91 9.60
N PHE A 409 4.86 13.51 8.58
CA PHE A 409 3.81 14.51 8.76
C PHE A 409 2.43 13.87 9.01
N SER A 410 2.23 13.28 10.19
CA SER A 410 0.91 12.78 10.63
C SER A 410 -0.11 13.91 10.83
N HIS A 411 -1.40 13.57 10.87
CA HIS A 411 -2.46 14.52 11.20
C HIS A 411 -2.22 15.17 12.57
N GLU A 412 -1.83 14.35 13.54
CA GLU A 412 -1.49 14.71 14.92
C GLU A 412 -0.32 15.69 14.96
N TYR A 413 0.74 15.45 14.18
CA TYR A 413 1.86 16.37 14.10
C TYR A 413 1.47 17.69 13.43
N ILE A 414 0.71 17.66 12.34
CA ILE A 414 0.26 18.89 11.65
C ILE A 414 -0.64 19.73 12.56
N GLU A 415 -1.49 19.08 13.37
CA GLU A 415 -2.31 19.73 14.38
C GLU A 415 -1.42 20.38 15.47
N TYR A 416 -0.43 19.65 15.97
CA TYR A 416 0.53 20.11 16.98
C TYR A 416 1.40 21.28 16.49
N MET A 417 1.99 21.19 15.29
CA MET A 417 2.96 22.20 14.80
C MET A 417 2.35 23.59 14.63
N GLN A 418 1.02 23.68 14.56
CA GLN A 418 0.30 24.94 14.39
C GLN A 418 0.07 25.72 15.69
N GLY A 419 0.13 25.06 16.85
CA GLY A 419 -0.21 25.71 18.13
C GLY A 419 0.40 25.09 19.39
N GLY A 420 1.28 24.11 19.25
CA GLY A 420 1.81 23.30 20.34
C GLY A 420 0.71 22.54 21.08
N SER A 421 1.05 21.97 22.24
CA SER A 421 0.13 21.12 23.01
C SER A 421 -1.12 21.84 23.54
N TRP A 422 -1.09 23.17 23.65
CA TRP A 422 -2.17 23.96 24.26
C TRP A 422 -3.16 24.55 23.25
N ARG A 423 -2.75 24.70 21.99
CA ARG A 423 -3.57 25.32 20.92
C ARG A 423 -3.54 24.51 19.63
N ALA A 424 -3.25 23.20 19.75
CA ALA A 424 -3.24 22.26 18.64
C ALA A 424 -4.57 22.36 17.87
N SER A 425 -4.50 22.75 16.60
CA SER A 425 -5.67 22.92 15.74
C SER A 425 -5.26 23.22 14.31
N PHE A 426 -6.19 23.06 13.37
CA PHE A 426 -6.04 23.51 11.98
C PHE A 426 -6.41 24.99 11.76
N ARG A 427 -6.66 25.76 12.84
CA ARG A 427 -7.09 27.15 12.71
C ARG A 427 -6.04 28.02 12.01
N PRO A 428 -4.73 27.94 12.34
CA PRO A 428 -3.71 28.73 11.65
C PRO A 428 -3.62 28.45 10.14
N LEU A 429 -3.74 27.19 9.71
CA LEU A 429 -3.84 26.81 8.30
C LEU A 429 -5.07 27.43 7.65
N ASN A 430 -6.24 27.31 8.29
CA ASN A 430 -7.47 27.89 7.78
C ASN A 430 -7.38 29.42 7.65
N ASP A 431 -6.79 30.10 8.63
CA ASP A 431 -6.57 31.56 8.59
C ASP A 431 -5.58 31.96 7.49
N ALA A 432 -4.54 31.16 7.25
CA ALA A 432 -3.63 31.38 6.13
C ALA A 432 -4.33 31.21 4.77
N ILE A 433 -5.28 30.27 4.67
CA ILE A 433 -6.09 30.08 3.47
C ILE A 433 -7.06 31.25 3.26
N MET A 434 -7.82 31.63 4.29
CA MET A 434 -8.77 32.75 4.21
C MET A 434 -8.08 34.08 3.90
N ALA A 435 -6.85 34.28 4.39
CA ALA A 435 -6.03 35.46 4.10
C ALA A 435 -5.36 35.42 2.71
N GLY A 436 -5.49 34.33 1.95
CA GLY A 436 -4.86 34.17 0.64
C GLY A 436 -3.35 33.94 0.67
N ARG A 437 -2.76 33.69 1.85
CA ARG A 437 -1.34 33.32 1.99
C ARG A 437 -1.08 31.90 1.48
N ILE A 438 -2.06 31.02 1.66
CA ILE A 438 -2.10 29.68 1.07
C ILE A 438 -3.36 29.62 0.20
N ARG A 439 -3.26 29.20 -1.06
CA ARG A 439 -4.44 29.17 -1.95
C ARG A 439 -5.40 28.01 -1.66
N GLY A 440 -4.89 26.94 -1.10
CA GLY A 440 -5.64 25.71 -0.81
C GLY A 440 -4.69 24.54 -0.56
N VAL A 441 -5.25 23.35 -0.40
CA VAL A 441 -4.52 22.10 -0.16
C VAL A 441 -4.88 21.09 -1.23
N VAL A 442 -3.88 20.40 -1.77
CA VAL A 442 -4.04 19.32 -2.76
C VAL A 442 -3.26 18.12 -2.25
N GLY A 443 -3.92 16.96 -2.14
CA GLY A 443 -3.24 15.69 -1.93
C GLY A 443 -2.81 15.12 -3.28
N LEU A 444 -1.51 14.92 -3.46
CA LEU A 444 -0.97 14.17 -4.59
C LEU A 444 -0.85 12.71 -4.16
N ALA A 445 -1.66 11.84 -4.75
CA ALA A 445 -1.69 10.41 -4.48
C ALA A 445 -1.39 9.64 -5.76
N GLY A 446 -0.73 8.50 -5.62
CA GLY A 446 -0.23 7.66 -6.72
C GLY A 446 -1.25 6.63 -7.22
N CYS A 447 -0.92 5.86 -8.25
CA CYS A 447 0.43 5.34 -8.59
C CYS A 447 1.15 6.02 -9.78
N ASP A 448 2.37 5.53 -10.06
CA ASP A 448 3.09 5.71 -11.33
C ASP A 448 2.47 4.84 -12.45
N ASN A 449 2.59 5.26 -13.71
CA ASN A 449 2.13 4.50 -14.89
C ASN A 449 3.09 4.72 -16.09
N PRO A 450 3.76 3.68 -16.62
CA PRO A 450 4.75 3.77 -17.70
C PRO A 450 4.26 4.33 -19.06
#